data_AF-A0A2H9R3N5-F1
#
_entry.id   AF-A0A2H9R3N5-F1
#
_cell.length_a   1.000
_cell.length_b   1.000
_cell.length_c   1.000
_cell.angle_alpha   90.00
_cell.angle_beta   90.00
_cell.angle_gamma   90.00
#
_symmetry.space_group_name_H-M   'P 1'
#
loop_
_entity.id
_entity.type
_entity.pdbx_description
1 polymer ?
#
loop_
_entity_poly.entity_id
_entity_poly.type
_entity_poly.pdbx_seq_one_letter_code
_entity_poly.pdbx_strand_id
1 'polypeptide(L)'
;MKGISGIIATILLVLIAIALVGVAYVFFSGMIGGRTSKTISLLDANDNSIAISNDGTETINQGDLKIFVNSHEVTITNPQSILPHKTAVLNFLPLHFGSNLQVMVVSPSNSVRASFDIKPLYNNEGFAVKDQCGRVWWTSSYKNGTFAASVRLPDAPSPSGCCLHGAIDLSDYNHDGYLDIAVGTRGSATNGA
;
A
#
# COMPACT_ATOMS: atom_id res chain seq x y z
N MET A 1 -30.15 -5.79 -71.77
CA MET A 1 -30.24 -6.11 -70.32
C MET A 1 -29.09 -5.48 -69.53
N LYS A 2 -28.85 -4.16 -69.63
CA LYS A 2 -27.69 -3.49 -68.98
C LYS A 2 -27.98 -2.91 -67.57
N GLY A 3 -29.24 -2.93 -67.11
CA GLY A 3 -29.64 -2.36 -65.82
C GLY A 3 -29.47 -3.30 -64.61
N ILE A 4 -29.46 -4.62 -64.82
CA ILE A 4 -29.49 -5.60 -63.72
C ILE A 4 -28.14 -5.64 -62.97
N SER A 5 -27.03 -5.42 -63.67
CA SER A 5 -25.68 -5.46 -63.06
C SER A 5 -25.46 -4.35 -62.03
N GLY A 6 -26.02 -3.15 -62.25
CA GLY A 6 -25.92 -2.05 -61.29
C GLY A 6 -26.67 -2.37 -59.99
N ILE A 7 -27.87 -2.93 -60.10
CA ILE A 7 -28.70 -3.30 -58.95
C ILE A 7 -27.98 -4.36 -58.10
N ILE A 8 -27.44 -5.40 -58.73
CA ILE A 8 -26.70 -6.45 -58.02
C ILE A 8 -25.47 -5.86 -57.30
N ALA A 9 -24.71 -4.98 -57.96
CA ALA A 9 -23.55 -4.33 -57.35
C ALA A 9 -23.93 -3.50 -56.11
N THR A 10 -25.04 -2.75 -56.18
CA THR A 10 -25.51 -1.97 -55.03
C THR A 10 -25.94 -2.85 -53.85
N ILE A 11 -26.62 -3.97 -54.10
CA ILE A 11 -27.01 -4.90 -53.03
C ILE A 11 -25.77 -5.51 -52.37
N LEU A 12 -24.78 -5.94 -53.16
CA LEU A 12 -23.53 -6.49 -52.63
C LEU A 12 -22.77 -5.46 -51.80
N LEU A 13 -22.69 -4.21 -52.25
CA LEU A 13 -22.03 -3.13 -51.52
C LEU A 13 -22.72 -2.87 -50.17
N VAL A 14 -24.06 -2.87 -50.15
CA VAL A 14 -24.84 -2.71 -48.91
C VAL A 14 -24.58 -3.86 -47.94
N LEU A 15 -24.55 -5.11 -48.42
CA LEU A 15 -24.28 -6.26 -47.56
C LEU A 15 -22.87 -6.20 -46.93
N ILE A 16 -21.86 -5.80 -47.71
CA ILE A 16 -20.49 -5.62 -47.21
C ILE A 16 -20.46 -4.50 -46.15
N ALA A 17 -21.14 -3.38 -46.40
CA ALA A 17 -21.20 -2.28 -45.45
C ALA A 17 -21.84 -2.71 -44.12
N ILE A 18 -22.95 -3.44 -44.15
CA ILE A 18 -23.62 -3.96 -42.94
C ILE A 18 -22.69 -4.92 -42.18
N ALA A 19 -22.01 -5.82 -42.89
CA ALA A 19 -21.06 -6.74 -42.28
C ALA A 19 -19.90 -6.01 -41.58
N LEU A 20 -19.31 -5.01 -42.23
CA LEU A 20 -18.24 -4.20 -41.66
C LEU A 20 -18.70 -3.42 -40.42
N VAL A 21 -19.89 -2.81 -40.47
CA VAL A 21 -20.47 -2.12 -39.31
C VAL A 21 -20.72 -3.09 -38.15
N GLY A 22 -21.19 -4.31 -38.44
CA GLY A 22 -21.39 -5.34 -37.42
C GLY A 22 -20.10 -5.75 -36.70
N VAL A 23 -19.02 -6.00 -37.45
CA VAL A 23 -17.72 -6.36 -36.86
C VAL A 23 -17.14 -5.19 -36.06
N ALA A 24 -17.25 -3.97 -36.58
CA ALA A 24 -16.82 -2.78 -35.86
C ALA A 24 -17.57 -2.62 -34.52
N TYR A 25 -18.89 -2.84 -34.52
CA TYR A 25 -19.69 -2.77 -33.30
C TYR A 25 -19.22 -3.77 -32.23
N VAL A 26 -19.03 -5.05 -32.60
CA VAL A 26 -18.55 -6.07 -31.65
C VAL A 26 -17.16 -5.73 -31.12
N PHE A 27 -16.27 -5.25 -31.98
CA PHE A 27 -14.93 -4.82 -31.58
C PHE A 27 -14.98 -3.68 -30.56
N PHE A 28 -15.72 -2.61 -30.85
CA PHE A 28 -15.84 -1.47 -29.95
C PHE A 28 -16.55 -1.84 -28.64
N SER A 29 -17.60 -2.66 -28.71
CA SER A 29 -18.31 -3.16 -27.52
C SER A 29 -17.38 -3.98 -26.62
N GLY A 30 -16.55 -4.85 -27.20
CA GLY A 30 -15.59 -5.65 -26.45
C GLY A 30 -14.47 -4.81 -25.82
N MET A 31 -13.92 -3.86 -26.59
CA MET A 31 -12.86 -2.97 -26.11
C MET A 31 -13.35 -2.04 -24.98
N ILE A 32 -14.53 -1.45 -25.12
CA ILE A 32 -15.11 -0.60 -24.09
C ILE A 32 -15.46 -1.44 -22.86
N GLY A 33 -16.14 -2.57 -23.05
CA GLY A 33 -16.53 -3.47 -21.97
C GLY A 33 -15.33 -3.90 -21.13
N GLY A 34 -14.26 -4.39 -21.76
CA GLY A 34 -13.06 -4.82 -21.03
C GLY A 34 -12.32 -3.69 -20.30
N ARG A 35 -12.43 -2.44 -20.77
CA ARG A 35 -11.81 -1.28 -20.11
C ARG A 35 -12.67 -0.69 -19.00
N THR A 36 -13.99 -0.89 -19.02
CA THR A 36 -14.91 -0.34 -18.01
C THR A 36 -15.45 -1.38 -17.04
N SER A 37 -15.12 -2.67 -17.20
CA SER A 37 -15.73 -3.74 -16.41
C SER A 37 -15.28 -3.79 -14.95
N LYS A 38 -14.12 -3.22 -14.60
CA LYS A 38 -13.52 -3.26 -13.26
C LYS A 38 -13.12 -1.89 -12.72
N THR A 39 -13.95 -0.88 -13.01
CA THR A 39 -13.73 0.49 -12.53
C THR A 39 -13.92 0.59 -11.03
N ILE A 40 -13.04 1.31 -10.35
CA ILE A 40 -13.12 1.56 -8.91
C ILE A 40 -13.38 3.04 -8.58
N SER A 41 -14.04 3.28 -7.46
CA SER A 41 -14.07 4.57 -6.77
C SER A 41 -13.56 4.46 -5.34
N LEU A 42 -13.00 5.55 -4.85
CA LEU A 42 -12.54 5.67 -3.48
C LEU A 42 -13.68 6.28 -2.65
N LEU A 43 -14.11 5.59 -1.59
CA LEU A 43 -15.16 6.09 -0.69
C LEU A 43 -14.53 6.81 0.48
N ASP A 44 -13.54 6.18 1.10
CA ASP A 44 -12.88 6.70 2.29
C ASP A 44 -11.46 6.14 2.38
N ALA A 45 -10.59 6.86 3.06
CA ALA A 45 -9.24 6.43 3.37
C ALA A 45 -8.81 6.98 4.73
N ASN A 46 -8.43 6.07 5.63
CA ASN A 46 -8.01 6.40 6.98
C ASN A 46 -6.89 5.49 7.45
N ASP A 47 -5.86 6.10 8.04
CA ASP A 47 -4.65 5.45 8.53
C ASP A 47 -4.03 4.50 7.48
N ASN A 48 -4.25 3.19 7.65
CA ASN A 48 -3.71 2.13 6.80
C ASN A 48 -4.81 1.36 6.07
N SER A 49 -6.01 1.95 5.98
CA SER A 49 -7.20 1.33 5.42
C SER A 49 -7.81 2.21 4.34
N ILE A 50 -8.27 1.58 3.26
CA ILE A 50 -8.92 2.25 2.13
C ILE A 50 -10.23 1.52 1.84
N ALA A 51 -11.33 2.24 1.87
CA ALA A 51 -12.63 1.77 1.42
C ALA A 51 -12.78 2.09 -0.07
N ILE A 52 -12.94 1.06 -0.89
CA ILE A 52 -13.14 1.18 -2.34
C ILE A 52 -14.44 0.50 -2.77
N SER A 53 -15.11 1.06 -3.78
CA SER A 53 -16.27 0.47 -4.44
C SER A 53 -15.86 -0.04 -5.81
N ASN A 54 -16.39 -1.19 -6.19
CA ASN A 54 -16.35 -1.67 -7.55
C ASN A 54 -17.57 -1.11 -8.30
N ASP A 55 -17.37 -0.08 -9.11
CA ASP A 55 -18.43 0.55 -9.90
C ASP A 55 -18.60 -0.13 -11.28
N GLY A 56 -17.75 -1.12 -11.57
CA GLY A 56 -17.79 -1.92 -12.78
C GLY A 56 -18.85 -3.04 -12.75
N THR A 57 -18.89 -3.81 -13.83
CA THR A 57 -19.85 -4.91 -14.03
C THR A 57 -19.27 -6.30 -13.73
N GLU A 58 -17.96 -6.41 -13.53
CA GLU A 58 -17.26 -7.67 -13.26
C GLU A 58 -16.61 -7.68 -11.88
N THR A 59 -16.42 -8.86 -11.30
CA THR A 59 -15.71 -9.03 -10.02
C THR A 59 -14.24 -8.65 -10.17
N ILE A 60 -13.74 -7.85 -9.22
CA ILE A 60 -12.31 -7.57 -9.06
C ILE A 60 -11.72 -8.69 -8.20
N ASN A 61 -10.74 -9.42 -8.72
CA ASN A 61 -10.15 -10.57 -8.03
C ASN A 61 -9.04 -10.14 -7.06
N GLN A 62 -8.68 -11.05 -6.15
CA GLN A 62 -7.47 -10.90 -5.34
C GLN A 62 -6.25 -10.82 -6.26
N GLY A 63 -5.48 -9.73 -6.16
CA GLY A 63 -4.29 -9.47 -7.00
C GLY A 63 -4.51 -8.53 -8.18
N ASP A 64 -5.77 -8.23 -8.55
CA ASP A 64 -6.07 -7.23 -9.60
C ASP A 64 -5.76 -5.80 -9.12
N LEU A 65 -5.73 -5.59 -7.80
CA LEU A 65 -5.53 -4.29 -7.17
C LEU A 65 -4.10 -4.13 -6.67
N LYS A 66 -3.55 -2.94 -6.94
CA LYS A 66 -2.28 -2.49 -6.40
C LYS A 66 -2.45 -1.15 -5.71
N ILE A 67 -1.78 -0.97 -4.59
CA ILE A 67 -1.77 0.28 -3.85
C ILE A 67 -0.35 0.84 -3.90
N PHE A 68 -0.23 2.12 -4.21
CA PHE A 68 1.02 2.86 -4.20
C PHE A 68 0.93 4.01 -3.21
N VAL A 69 1.95 4.19 -2.38
CA VAL A 69 2.09 5.34 -1.48
C VAL A 69 3.36 6.09 -1.89
N ASN A 70 3.23 7.36 -2.30
CA ASN A 70 4.32 8.16 -2.88
C ASN A 70 5.10 7.40 -3.96
N SER A 71 4.37 6.79 -4.90
CA SER A 71 4.93 5.99 -6.01
C SER A 71 5.60 4.67 -5.65
N HIS A 72 5.54 4.23 -4.38
CA HIS A 72 6.06 2.91 -3.96
C HIS A 72 4.90 1.95 -3.71
N GLU A 73 4.97 0.75 -4.30
CA GLU A 73 3.96 -0.29 -4.11
C GLU A 73 3.97 -0.78 -2.65
N VAL A 74 2.80 -0.89 -2.05
CA VAL A 74 2.60 -1.39 -0.68
C VAL A 74 1.85 -2.72 -0.69
N THR A 75 2.17 -3.59 0.27
CA THR A 75 1.53 -4.90 0.38
C THR A 75 0.14 -4.77 1.02
N ILE A 76 -0.87 -5.32 0.35
CA ILE A 76 -2.23 -5.48 0.88
C ILE A 76 -2.24 -6.66 1.86
N THR A 77 -2.69 -6.45 3.10
CA THR A 77 -2.68 -7.48 4.15
C THR A 77 -3.95 -8.33 4.18
N ASN A 78 -5.06 -7.83 3.64
CA ASN A 78 -6.35 -8.53 3.57
C ASN A 78 -6.90 -8.54 2.13
N PRO A 79 -6.20 -9.17 1.17
CA PRO A 79 -6.68 -9.23 -0.19
C PRO A 79 -8.04 -9.94 -0.24
N GLN A 80 -9.04 -9.28 -0.84
CA GLN A 80 -10.39 -9.82 -1.01
C GLN A 80 -10.92 -9.49 -2.39
N SER A 81 -11.77 -10.36 -2.93
CA SER A 81 -12.48 -10.06 -4.16
C SER A 81 -13.62 -9.08 -3.90
N ILE A 82 -13.91 -8.22 -4.88
CA ILE A 82 -14.93 -7.18 -4.78
C ILE A 82 -15.96 -7.41 -5.88
N LEU A 83 -17.14 -7.87 -5.48
CA LEU A 83 -18.26 -8.08 -6.39
C LEU A 83 -18.71 -6.74 -7.02
N PRO A 84 -19.35 -6.77 -8.19
CA PRO A 84 -19.93 -5.57 -8.82
C PRO A 84 -20.84 -4.81 -7.85
N HIS A 85 -20.69 -3.49 -7.82
CA HIS A 85 -21.45 -2.56 -6.97
C HIS A 85 -21.36 -2.85 -5.47
N LYS A 86 -20.26 -3.49 -5.03
CA LYS A 86 -19.95 -3.72 -3.62
C LYS A 86 -18.71 -2.94 -3.20
N THR A 87 -18.66 -2.66 -1.90
CA THR A 87 -17.55 -1.99 -1.24
C THR A 87 -16.71 -3.01 -0.51
N ALA A 88 -15.39 -2.80 -0.50
CA ALA A 88 -14.47 -3.54 0.35
C ALA A 88 -13.50 -2.57 1.04
N VAL A 89 -13.03 -2.96 2.22
CA VAL A 89 -11.99 -2.23 2.95
C VAL A 89 -10.68 -3.00 2.82
N LEU A 90 -9.68 -2.35 2.23
CA LEU A 90 -8.34 -2.90 2.06
C LEU A 90 -7.39 -2.27 3.06
N ASN A 91 -6.70 -3.11 3.80
CA ASN A 91 -5.65 -2.77 4.73
C ASN A 91 -4.30 -3.00 4.04
N PHE A 92 -3.34 -2.12 4.29
CA PHE A 92 -2.01 -2.23 3.70
C PHE A 92 -0.91 -1.91 4.72
N LEU A 93 0.32 -2.35 4.40
CA LEU A 93 1.51 -2.02 5.19
C LEU A 93 2.24 -0.82 4.54
N PRO A 94 2.11 0.39 5.10
CA PRO A 94 2.80 1.57 4.59
C PRO A 94 4.32 1.46 4.78
N LEU A 95 5.06 1.89 3.77
CA LEU A 95 6.51 2.06 3.83
C LEU A 95 6.91 3.46 4.32
N HIS A 96 5.99 4.42 4.23
CA HIS A 96 6.20 5.82 4.59
C HIS A 96 5.07 6.29 5.50
N PHE A 97 5.41 7.11 6.48
CA PHE A 97 4.48 7.71 7.44
C PHE A 97 4.58 9.23 7.36
N GLY A 98 3.50 9.93 7.72
CA GLY A 98 3.46 11.38 7.69
C GLY A 98 2.12 11.93 7.23
N SER A 99 2.07 13.24 7.09
CA SER A 99 0.88 13.93 6.60
C SER A 99 0.89 14.09 5.08
N ASN A 100 -0.31 14.15 4.51
CA ASN A 100 -0.55 14.46 3.10
C ASN A 100 0.16 13.51 2.11
N LEU A 101 0.21 12.22 2.46
CA LEU A 101 0.82 11.19 1.61
C LEU A 101 -0.12 10.90 0.43
N GLN A 102 0.45 10.87 -0.78
CA GLN A 102 -0.32 10.55 -1.97
C GLN A 102 -0.48 9.04 -2.08
N VAL A 103 -1.71 8.57 -2.02
CA VAL A 103 -2.06 7.17 -2.19
C VAL A 103 -2.81 6.99 -3.51
N MET A 104 -2.33 6.06 -4.31
CA MET A 104 -2.90 5.70 -5.60
C MET A 104 -3.30 4.23 -5.57
N VAL A 105 -4.57 3.96 -5.80
CA VAL A 105 -5.09 2.60 -5.98
C VAL A 105 -5.27 2.38 -7.47
N VAL A 106 -4.69 1.30 -7.99
CA VAL A 106 -4.73 0.92 -9.41
C VAL A 106 -5.54 -0.34 -9.55
N SER A 107 -6.57 -0.30 -10.40
CA SER A 107 -7.31 -1.47 -10.88
C SER A 107 -7.00 -1.73 -12.37
N PRO A 108 -7.47 -2.84 -12.95
CA PRO A 108 -7.31 -3.11 -14.38
C PRO A 108 -7.95 -2.04 -15.29
N SER A 109 -8.99 -1.36 -14.81
CA SER A 109 -9.79 -0.43 -15.62
C SER A 109 -9.45 1.05 -15.38
N ASN A 110 -9.03 1.42 -14.18
CA ASN A 110 -8.69 2.81 -13.85
C ASN A 110 -7.73 2.90 -12.65
N SER A 111 -7.36 4.13 -12.30
CA SER A 111 -6.68 4.41 -11.04
C SER A 111 -7.37 5.58 -10.34
N VAL A 112 -7.41 5.50 -9.01
CA VAL A 112 -7.95 6.55 -8.15
C VAL A 112 -6.85 7.03 -7.21
N ARG A 113 -6.87 8.32 -6.89
CA ARG A 113 -5.87 8.96 -6.03
C ARG A 113 -6.55 9.72 -4.91
N ALA A 114 -5.96 9.65 -3.73
CA ALA A 114 -6.28 10.51 -2.60
C ALA A 114 -5.01 10.88 -1.84
N SER A 115 -5.12 11.95 -1.06
CA SER A 115 -4.09 12.33 -0.10
C SER A 115 -4.65 12.23 1.30
N PHE A 116 -3.95 11.55 2.19
CA PHE A 116 -4.34 11.43 3.59
C PHE A 116 -3.12 11.23 4.48
N ASP A 117 -3.34 11.38 5.78
CA ASP A 117 -2.31 11.23 6.79
C ASP A 117 -2.22 9.75 7.17
N ILE A 118 -1.02 9.16 7.05
CA ILE A 118 -0.77 7.79 7.51
C ILE A 118 -0.02 7.89 8.83
N LYS A 119 -0.70 7.53 9.90
CA LYS A 119 -0.08 7.46 11.22
C LYS A 119 0.71 6.16 11.34
N PRO A 120 1.90 6.21 11.96
CA PRO A 120 2.59 4.99 12.31
C PRO A 120 1.72 4.14 13.25
N LEU A 121 1.68 2.84 13.00
CA LEU A 121 0.99 1.84 13.81
C LEU A 121 1.74 1.61 15.14
N TYR A 122 2.01 2.67 15.88
CA TYR A 122 2.53 2.55 17.23
C TYR A 122 1.36 2.21 18.16
N ASN A 123 1.50 1.14 18.94
CA ASN A 123 0.87 1.16 20.25
C ASN A 123 1.58 2.25 21.07
N ASN A 124 0.86 2.96 21.93
CA ASN A 124 1.48 3.93 22.85
C ASN A 124 2.38 3.26 23.91
N GLU A 125 2.82 2.02 23.67
CA GLU A 125 3.73 1.25 24.53
C GLU A 125 5.16 1.33 24.01
N GLY A 126 5.55 2.52 23.56
CA GLY A 126 6.95 2.82 23.32
C GLY A 126 7.73 2.63 24.62
N PHE A 127 8.77 1.82 24.58
CA PHE A 127 9.69 1.67 25.69
C PHE A 127 10.71 2.80 25.63
N ALA A 128 10.70 3.64 26.67
CA ALA A 128 11.64 4.75 26.80
C ALA A 128 12.77 4.36 27.75
N VAL A 129 13.99 4.23 27.24
CA VAL A 129 15.19 4.05 28.09
C VAL A 129 15.83 5.40 28.32
N LYS A 130 16.07 5.80 29.57
CA LYS A 130 16.94 6.93 29.88
C LYS A 130 18.37 6.45 30.10
N ASP A 131 19.34 7.08 29.43
CA ASP A 131 20.74 6.86 29.78
C ASP A 131 21.14 7.66 31.05
N GLN A 132 22.34 7.40 31.56
CA GLN A 132 22.89 8.09 32.73
C GLN A 132 23.13 9.60 32.49
N CYS A 133 23.05 10.06 31.25
CA CYS A 133 23.14 11.48 30.87
C CYS A 133 21.75 12.14 30.73
N GLY A 134 20.66 11.42 31.03
CA GLY A 134 19.30 11.92 30.92
C GLY A 134 18.74 11.95 29.49
N ARG A 135 19.43 11.36 28.51
CA ARG A 135 18.92 11.22 27.14
C ARG A 135 17.88 10.10 27.09
N VAL A 136 16.75 10.38 26.45
CA VAL A 136 15.65 9.42 26.28
C VAL A 136 15.76 8.75 24.92
N TRP A 137 15.88 7.43 24.94
CA TRP A 137 15.84 6.56 23.78
C TRP A 137 14.45 5.99 23.64
N TRP A 138 13.83 6.16 22.49
CA TRP A 138 12.50 5.61 22.21
C TRP A 138 12.66 4.40 21.30
N THR A 139 12.23 3.25 21.78
CA THR A 139 11.97 2.09 20.91
C THR A 139 10.46 1.96 20.78
N SER A 140 9.99 1.84 19.55
CA SER A 140 8.59 1.60 19.25
C SER A 140 8.46 0.23 18.60
N SER A 141 7.61 -0.61 19.17
CA SER A 141 7.18 -1.86 18.55
C SER A 141 6.04 -1.58 17.58
N TYR A 142 6.08 -2.18 16.40
CA TYR A 142 4.93 -2.19 15.50
C TYR A 142 3.98 -3.33 15.89
N LYS A 143 2.68 -3.13 15.64
CA LYS A 143 1.64 -4.16 15.90
C LYS A 143 1.87 -5.51 15.20
N ASN A 144 2.70 -5.56 14.16
CA ASN A 144 3.06 -6.77 13.44
C ASN A 144 4.26 -7.52 14.06
N GLY A 145 4.74 -7.10 15.24
CA GLY A 145 5.87 -7.72 15.94
C GLY A 145 7.25 -7.33 15.40
N THR A 146 7.33 -6.40 14.43
CA THR A 146 8.63 -5.86 14.01
C THR A 146 8.98 -4.62 14.82
N PHE A 147 10.28 -4.37 15.03
CA PHE A 147 10.76 -3.17 15.72
C PHE A 147 11.23 -2.15 14.68
N ALA A 148 10.77 -0.89 14.79
CA ALA A 148 11.45 0.23 14.14
C ALA A 148 12.61 0.68 15.05
N ALA A 149 13.79 0.10 14.83
CA ALA A 149 14.99 0.61 15.45
C ALA A 149 15.47 1.86 14.69
N SER A 150 14.90 3.04 14.97
CA SER A 150 15.65 4.27 14.67
C SER A 150 16.64 4.52 15.80
N VAL A 151 17.73 3.75 15.84
CA VAL A 151 18.86 4.07 16.72
C VAL A 151 19.65 5.18 16.05
N ARG A 152 19.19 6.42 16.23
CA ARG A 152 20.05 7.57 15.94
C ARG A 152 20.96 7.73 17.15
N LEU A 153 22.16 7.13 17.08
CA LEU A 153 23.24 7.47 18.01
C LEU A 153 23.60 8.94 17.74
N PRO A 154 23.40 9.88 18.68
CA PRO A 154 23.92 11.22 18.48
C PRO A 154 25.45 11.16 18.58
N ASP A 155 26.13 11.38 17.46
CA ASP A 155 27.58 11.57 17.36
C ASP A 155 28.07 12.89 18.00
N ALA A 156 27.34 13.43 18.98
CA ALA A 156 27.75 14.66 19.64
C ALA A 156 28.78 14.33 20.73
N PRO A 157 30.06 14.71 20.59
CA PRO A 157 31.01 14.65 21.70
C PRO A 157 30.49 15.59 22.79
N SER A 158 30.01 15.04 23.92
CA SER A 158 29.85 15.88 25.10
C SER A 158 31.25 16.20 25.63
N PRO A 159 31.53 17.46 26.04
CA PRO A 159 32.81 17.84 26.61
C PRO A 159 33.13 17.14 27.95
N SER A 160 32.20 16.35 28.50
CA SER A 160 32.35 15.60 29.75
C SER A 160 32.84 14.14 29.57
N GLY A 161 33.16 13.70 28.35
CA GLY A 161 33.72 12.35 28.13
C GLY A 161 32.74 11.19 28.33
N CYS A 162 31.44 11.47 28.41
CA CYS A 162 30.37 10.46 28.57
C CYS A 162 29.90 9.86 27.23
N CYS A 163 30.78 9.76 26.24
CA CYS A 163 30.49 9.07 24.97
C CYS A 163 30.62 7.55 25.19
N LEU A 164 29.67 6.96 25.89
CA LEU A 164 29.62 5.51 26.03
C LEU A 164 28.69 4.93 24.97
N HIS A 165 29.24 4.00 24.19
CA HIS A 165 28.54 3.21 23.19
C HIS A 165 27.52 2.32 23.92
N GLY A 166 26.25 2.70 23.89
CA GLY A 166 25.17 1.75 24.18
C GLY A 166 25.10 0.75 23.03
N ALA A 167 25.12 -0.54 23.34
CA ALA A 167 24.81 -1.58 22.36
C ALA A 167 23.36 -2.01 22.57
N ILE A 168 22.61 -2.06 21.48
CA ILE A 168 21.28 -2.68 21.44
C ILE A 168 21.44 -3.92 20.57
N ASP A 169 21.08 -5.07 21.11
CA ASP A 169 21.03 -6.33 20.37
C ASP A 169 19.59 -6.84 20.38
N LEU A 170 19.19 -7.45 19.26
CA LEU A 170 17.84 -7.94 19.02
C LEU A 170 17.92 -9.42 18.66
N SER A 171 17.41 -10.28 19.54
CA SER A 171 17.43 -11.73 19.38
C SER A 171 16.31 -12.36 20.21
N ASP A 172 15.86 -13.56 19.86
CA ASP A 172 14.98 -14.37 20.73
C ASP A 172 15.87 -15.06 21.79
N TYR A 173 16.09 -14.41 22.93
CA TYR A 173 16.98 -14.91 23.99
C TYR A 173 16.31 -15.96 24.87
N ASN A 174 14.97 -15.96 24.95
CA ASN A 174 14.21 -16.87 25.81
C ASN A 174 13.57 -18.07 25.04
N HIS A 175 13.69 -18.09 23.70
CA HIS A 175 13.16 -19.10 22.80
C HIS A 175 11.62 -19.22 22.79
N ASP A 176 10.90 -18.13 23.01
CA ASP A 176 9.43 -18.11 22.98
C ASP A 176 8.85 -17.80 21.58
N GLY A 177 9.71 -17.56 20.59
CA GLY A 177 9.33 -17.23 19.22
C GLY A 177 9.07 -15.74 19.00
N TYR A 178 9.34 -14.88 19.99
CA TYR A 178 9.31 -13.43 19.88
C TYR A 178 10.73 -12.84 19.98
N LEU A 179 10.95 -11.69 19.34
CA LEU A 179 12.24 -11.01 19.37
C LEU A 179 12.37 -10.22 20.67
N ASP A 180 13.40 -10.50 21.46
CA ASP A 180 13.74 -9.74 22.66
C ASP A 180 14.68 -8.58 22.34
N ILE A 181 14.81 -7.66 23.30
CA ILE A 181 15.76 -6.54 23.26
C ILE A 181 16.75 -6.69 24.41
N ALA A 182 18.04 -6.81 24.09
CA ALA A 182 19.11 -6.64 25.07
C ALA A 182 19.68 -5.23 24.96
N VAL A 183 19.69 -4.52 26.10
CA VAL A 183 20.29 -3.18 26.20
C VAL A 183 21.53 -3.26 27.08
N GLY A 184 22.70 -3.11 26.46
CA GLY A 184 23.96 -3.00 27.18
C GLY A 184 24.04 -1.68 27.93
N THR A 185 23.97 -1.73 29.26
CA THR A 185 24.25 -0.57 30.12
C THR A 185 25.58 -0.79 30.85
N ARG A 186 26.32 0.31 31.10
CA ARG A 186 27.53 0.21 31.92
C ARG A 186 27.10 0.09 33.39
N GLY A 187 27.54 -0.96 34.06
CA GLY A 187 27.46 -1.04 35.52
C GLY A 187 28.14 0.19 36.11
N SER A 188 27.50 0.84 37.08
CA SER A 188 28.14 1.88 37.86
C SER A 188 29.29 1.24 38.62
N ALA A 189 30.53 1.51 38.23
CA ALA A 189 31.67 1.20 39.06
C ALA A 189 31.57 2.15 40.26
N THR A 190 30.88 1.70 41.32
CA THR A 190 31.02 2.32 42.64
C THR A 190 32.48 2.13 43.02
N ASN A 191 33.28 3.17 42.83
CA ASN A 191 34.60 3.25 43.45
C ASN A 191 34.35 3.10 44.96
N GLY A 192 34.62 1.91 45.51
CA GLY A 192 34.67 1.70 46.94
C GLY A 192 35.77 2.58 47.49
N ALA A 193 35.35 3.65 48.17
CA ALA A 193 36.19 4.44 49.06
C ALA A 193 35.85 4.06 50.49
#